data_AF-A0A925QLS5-F1
#
_entry.id   AF-A0A925QLS5-F1
#
_cell.length_a   1.000
_cell.length_b   1.000
_cell.length_c   1.000
_cell.angle_alpha   90.00
_cell.angle_beta   90.00
_cell.angle_gamma   90.00
#
_symmetry.space_group_name_H-M   'P 1'
#
loop_
_entity.id
_entity.type
_entity.pdbx_description
1 polymer ?
#
loop_
_entity_poly.entity_id
_entity_poly.type
_entity_poly.pdbx_seq_one_letter_code
_entity_poly.pdbx_strand_id
1 'polypeptide(L)' 'MSNRLTQIATRTGDDGTTGLGDGTRGPKDHLRVQAMGDVDELNSSLGVLLAEPLP' A
#
# COMPACT_ATOMS: atom_id res chain seq x y z
N MET A 1 3.31 5.03 -34.39
CA MET A 1 2.60 3.77 -34.09
C MET A 1 2.22 3.81 -32.62
N SER A 2 0.95 4.02 -32.29
CA SER A 2 0.48 4.06 -30.90
C SER A 2 0.58 2.67 -30.29
N ASN A 3 1.22 2.51 -29.13
CA ASN A 3 1.19 1.24 -28.41
C ASN A 3 -0.27 0.93 -28.05
N ARG A 4 -0.84 -0.11 -28.68
CA ARG A 4 -2.17 -0.59 -28.39
C ARG A 4 -2.07 -1.46 -27.14
N LEU A 5 -2.70 -1.03 -26.05
CA LEU A 5 -2.80 -1.84 -24.84
C LEU A 5 -3.63 -3.08 -25.17
N THR A 6 -2.96 -4.21 -25.38
CA THR A 6 -3.57 -5.43 -25.90
C THR A 6 -4.35 -6.17 -24.82
N GLN A 7 -3.86 -6.16 -23.57
CA GLN A 7 -4.52 -6.69 -22.38
C GLN A 7 -4.01 -5.95 -21.14
N ILE A 8 -4.93 -5.42 -20.32
CA ILE A 8 -4.64 -4.91 -18.96
C ILE A 8 -5.57 -5.65 -18.01
N ALA A 9 -5.00 -6.45 -17.10
CA ALA A 9 -5.76 -7.10 -16.04
C ALA A 9 -5.91 -6.13 -14.87
N THR A 10 -7.15 -5.88 -14.46
CA THR A 10 -7.44 -5.04 -13.29
C THR A 10 -7.46 -5.87 -12.01
N ARG A 11 -6.96 -5.29 -10.92
CA ARG A 11 -7.07 -5.80 -9.54
C ARG A 11 -8.01 -4.93 -8.72
N THR A 12 -8.35 -5.42 -7.53
CA THR A 12 -9.35 -4.80 -6.64
C THR A 12 -9.01 -3.38 -6.19
N GLY A 13 -7.77 -2.91 -6.31
CA GLY A 13 -7.37 -1.56 -5.92
C GLY A 13 -6.99 -0.65 -7.10
N ASP A 14 -7.21 -1.09 -8.33
CA ASP A 14 -6.79 -0.33 -9.52
C ASP A 14 -7.71 0.86 -9.80
N ASP A 15 -8.89 0.89 -9.19
CA ASP A 15 -9.80 2.04 -9.14
C ASP A 15 -9.37 3.12 -8.13
N GLY A 16 -8.22 2.94 -7.47
CA GLY A 16 -7.70 3.86 -6.47
C GLY A 16 -8.31 3.69 -5.08
N THR A 17 -9.13 2.66 -4.85
CA THR A 17 -9.73 2.37 -3.54
C THR A 17 -9.08 1.17 -2.85
N THR A 18 -9.28 1.04 -1.54
CA THR A 18 -8.80 -0.06 -0.72
C THR A 18 -9.85 -0.48 0.31
N GLY A 19 -9.74 -1.71 0.82
CA GLY A 19 -10.62 -2.24 1.86
C GLY A 19 -10.05 -2.01 3.26
N LEU A 20 -10.94 -1.84 4.24
CA LEU A 20 -10.61 -1.77 5.66
C LEU A 20 -11.03 -3.06 6.38
N GLY A 21 -10.54 -3.25 7.61
CA GLY A 21 -10.79 -4.46 8.40
C GLY A 21 -12.26 -4.70 8.78
N ASP A 22 -13.10 -3.67 8.69
CA ASP A 22 -14.56 -3.75 8.89
C ASP A 22 -15.33 -4.08 7.59
N GLY A 23 -14.63 -4.34 6.48
CA GLY A 23 -15.21 -4.64 5.18
C GLY A 23 -15.62 -3.42 4.36
N THR A 24 -15.49 -2.20 4.91
CA THR A 24 -15.75 -0.98 4.14
C THR A 24 -14.62 -0.70 3.15
N ARG A 25 -14.91 0.13 2.13
CA ARG A 25 -13.92 0.56 1.14
C ARG A 25 -13.84 2.08 1.09
N GLY A 26 -12.64 2.61 0.89
CA GLY A 26 -12.38 4.04 0.77
C GLY A 26 -11.22 4.33 -0.17
N PRO A 27 -11.00 5.61 -0.53
CA PRO A 27 -9.91 5.98 -1.42
C PRO A 27 -8.55 5.82 -0.74
N LYS A 28 -7.51 5.49 -1.52
CA LYS A 28 -6.15 5.23 -0.99
C LYS A 28 -5.45 6.46 -0.40
N ASP A 29 -5.89 7.66 -0.76
CA ASP A 29 -5.41 8.94 -0.24
C ASP A 29 -6.15 9.39 1.03
N HIS A 30 -7.08 8.58 1.55
CA HIS A 30 -7.77 8.88 2.81
C HIS A 30 -6.78 8.88 3.99
N LEU A 31 -6.94 9.83 4.94
CA LEU A 31 -6.07 10.00 6.11
C LEU A 31 -5.81 8.71 6.90
N ARG A 32 -6.83 7.86 7.07
CA ARG A 32 -6.70 6.54 7.71
C ARG A 32 -5.68 5.64 6.99
N VAL A 33 -5.73 5.59 5.66
CA VAL A 33 -4.83 4.75 4.85
C VAL A 33 -3.40 5.30 4.93
N GLN A 34 -3.24 6.62 4.86
CA GLN A 34 -1.94 7.28 5.02
C GLN A 34 -1.32 6.97 6.39
N ALA A 35 -2.07 7.16 7.48
CA ALA A 35 -1.57 6.88 8.83
C ALA A 35 -1.16 5.40 9.02
N MET A 36 -1.90 4.46 8.42
CA MET A 36 -1.51 3.04 8.42
C MET A 36 -0.22 2.80 7.62
N GLY A 37 -0.06 3.48 6.48
CA GLY A 37 1.16 3.44 5.67
C GLY A 37 2.39 3.97 6.41
N ASP A 38 2.26 5.11 7.10
CA ASP A 38 3.35 5.70 7.88
C ASP A 38 3.79 4.77 9.03
N VAL A 39 2.84 4.09 9.68
CA VAL A 39 3.12 3.09 10.72
C VAL A 39 3.82 1.85 10.14
N ASP A 40 3.40 1.39 8.96
CA ASP A 40 4.03 0.26 8.25
C ASP A 40 5.47 0.60 7.82
N GLU A 41 5.72 1.82 7.35
CA GLU A 41 7.06 2.32 7.01
C GLU A 41 7.96 2.42 8.24
N LEU A 42 7.45 2.94 9.36
CA LEU A 42 8.17 2.95 10.63
C LEU A 42 8.52 1.51 11.08
N ASN A 43 7.56 0.60 11.03
CA ASN A 43 7.76 -0.79 11.44
C ASN A 43 8.80 -1.50 10.54
N SER A 44 8.78 -1.22 9.25
CA SER A 44 9.79 -1.69 8.30
C SER A 44 11.18 -1.16 8.64
N SER A 45 11.28 0.12 9.00
CA SER A 45 12.54 0.74 9.44
C SER A 45 13.07 0.13 10.74
N LEU A 46 12.19 -0.20 11.69
CA LEU A 46 12.57 -0.96 12.88
C LEU A 46 13.08 -2.36 12.52
N GLY A 47 12.48 -3.02 11.53
CA GLY A 47 12.95 -4.29 11.00
C GLY A 47 14.38 -4.22 10.46
N VAL A 48 14.73 -3.14 9.75
CA VAL A 48 16.11 -2.88 9.30
C VAL A 48 17.04 -2.74 10.50
N LEU A 49 16.67 -1.94 11.50
CA LEU A 49 17.47 -1.77 12.72
C LEU A 49 17.69 -3.09 13.46
N LEU A 50 16.67 -3.93 13.56
CA LEU A 50 16.75 -5.24 14.24
C LEU A 50 17.62 -6.26 13.51
N ALA A 51 17.87 -6.06 12.22
CA ALA A 51 18.76 -6.91 11.43
C ALA A 51 20.25 -6.59 11.63
N GLU A 52 20.57 -5.46 12.27
CA GLU A 52 21.94 -5.10 12.58
C GLU A 52 22.46 -5.81 13.83
N PRO A 53 23.76 -6.16 13.88
CA PRO A 53 24.35 -6.73 15.08
C PRO A 53 24.31 -5.73 16.22
N LEU A 54 23.85 -6.18 17.38
CA LEU A 54 23.93 -5.39 18.60
C LEU A 54 25.38 -5.39 19.13
N PRO A 55 25.86 -4.28 19.70
CA PRO A 55 27.14 -4.23 20.41
C PRO A 55 27.17 -5.14 21.64
#